data_AF-A0A1J4Q3H0-F1
#
_entry.id   AF-A0A1J4Q3H0-F1
#
_cell.length_a   1.000
_cell.length_b   1.000
_cell.length_c   1.000
_cell.angle_alpha   90.00
_cell.angle_beta   90.00
_cell.angle_gamma   90.00
#
_symmetry.space_group_name_H-M   'P 1'
#
loop_
_entity.id
_entity.type
_entity.pdbx_description
1 polymer ?
#
loop_
_entity_poly.entity_id
_entity_poly.type
_entity_poly.pdbx_seq_one_letter_code
_entity_poly.pdbx_strand_id
1 'polypeptide(L)'
;MSFVRACGLSELDEDTPKRVELDGTPVSVVRTEGEVFAIYDVCSHANVSLSEGEVEDCQIECWLHGSAFDLRTGKPSGLPATRPVPVYPVKIEGDDVFVSLTQES
;
A
#
# COMPACT_ATOMS: atom_id res chain seq x y z
N MET A 1 -6.07 -18.46 4.29
CA MET A 1 -5.63 -17.06 4.22
C MET A 1 -4.71 -16.84 5.41
N SER A 2 -3.40 -16.71 5.18
CA SER A 2 -2.42 -16.54 6.26
C SER A 2 -1.99 -15.09 6.31
N PHE A 3 -2.12 -14.50 7.49
CA PHE A 3 -1.53 -13.21 7.81
C PHE A 3 -0.03 -13.40 8.03
N VAL A 4 0.79 -12.58 7.37
CA VAL A 4 2.25 -12.55 7.51
C VAL A 4 2.62 -11.24 8.19
N ARG A 5 3.55 -11.30 9.16
CA ARG A 5 4.05 -10.11 9.85
C ARG A 5 4.77 -9.22 8.85
N ALA A 6 4.33 -7.96 8.73
CA ALA A 6 4.92 -6.97 7.84
C ALA A 6 5.96 -6.10 8.54
N CYS A 7 5.59 -5.46 9.65
CA CYS A 7 6.43 -4.54 10.42
C CYS A 7 5.82 -4.27 11.80
N GLY A 8 6.56 -3.59 12.68
CA GLY A 8 5.99 -2.98 13.87
C GLY A 8 5.15 -1.75 13.53
N LEU A 9 4.09 -1.50 14.31
CA LEU A 9 3.24 -0.32 14.16
C LEU A 9 4.01 0.99 14.39
N SER A 10 5.00 0.96 15.29
CA SER A 10 5.89 2.11 15.55
C SER A 10 6.88 2.41 14.42
N GLU A 11 6.98 1.53 13.42
CA GLU A 11 7.80 1.78 12.22
C GLU A 11 7.02 2.48 11.11
N LEU A 12 5.73 2.77 11.32
CA LEU A 12 4.87 3.48 10.38
C LEU A 12 4.67 4.91 10.86
N ASP A 13 5.37 5.83 10.22
CA ASP A 13 5.10 7.26 10.32
C ASP A 13 3.80 7.59 9.57
N GLU A 14 3.04 8.56 10.07
CA GLU A 14 1.80 9.01 9.43
C GLU A 14 2.11 9.55 8.02
N ASP A 15 1.26 9.18 7.06
CA ASP A 15 1.33 9.59 5.64
C ASP A 15 2.67 9.26 4.96
N THR A 16 3.44 8.32 5.52
CA THR A 16 4.73 7.89 4.97
C THR A 16 4.65 6.42 4.56
N PRO A 17 4.76 6.10 3.26
CA PRO A 17 4.79 4.72 2.80
C PRO A 17 6.00 3.94 3.30
N LYS A 18 5.77 2.70 3.73
CA LYS A 18 6.83 1.74 4.06
C LYS A 18 6.75 0.55 3.13
N ARG A 19 7.80 0.33 2.34
CA ARG A 19 7.96 -0.87 1.53
C ARG A 19 8.30 -2.08 2.41
N VAL A 20 7.59 -3.17 2.21
CA VAL A 20 7.91 -4.49 2.77
C VAL A 20 7.85 -5.55 1.66
N GLU A 21 8.54 -6.67 1.86
CA GLU A 21 8.47 -7.82 0.95
C GLU A 21 7.88 -9.01 1.71
N LEU A 22 6.74 -9.51 1.24
CA LEU A 22 6.01 -10.62 1.85
C LEU A 22 5.92 -11.76 0.84
N ASP A 23 6.55 -12.89 1.13
CA ASP A 23 6.59 -14.07 0.24
C ASP A 23 6.97 -13.71 -1.22
N GLY A 24 7.91 -12.78 -1.40
CA GLY A 24 8.37 -12.28 -2.71
C GLY A 24 7.44 -11.25 -3.38
N THR A 25 6.35 -10.85 -2.72
CA THR A 25 5.43 -9.81 -3.17
C THR A 25 5.80 -8.48 -2.52
N PRO A 26 6.14 -7.43 -3.31
CA PRO A 26 6.38 -6.10 -2.75
C PRO A 26 5.05 -5.42 -2.37
N VAL A 27 4.98 -4.93 -1.15
CA VAL A 27 3.79 -4.30 -0.56
C VAL A 27 4.18 -2.96 0.03
N SER A 28 3.39 -1.93 -0.24
CA SER A 28 3.47 -0.63 0.40
C SER A 28 2.48 -0.62 1.56
N VAL A 29 2.99 -0.50 2.78
CA VAL A 29 2.19 -0.37 4.00
C VAL A 29 2.16 1.10 4.37
N VAL A 30 0.96 1.65 4.54
CA VAL A 30 0.76 3.08 4.79
C VAL A 30 -0.13 3.23 6.02
N ARG A 31 0.31 4.07 6.96
CA ARG A 31 -0.54 4.54 8.04
C ARG A 31 -1.02 5.94 7.68
N THR A 32 -2.33 6.14 7.59
CA THR A 32 -2.95 7.43 7.26
C THR A 32 -4.35 7.48 7.85
N GLU A 33 -4.82 8.67 8.21
CA GLU A 33 -6.13 8.91 8.83
C GLU A 33 -6.39 8.04 10.07
N GLY A 34 -5.34 7.61 10.78
CA GLY A 34 -5.44 6.73 11.95
C GLY A 34 -5.69 5.24 11.65
N GLU A 35 -5.65 4.82 10.40
CA GLU A 35 -5.77 3.42 9.95
C GLU A 35 -4.49 2.95 9.24
N VAL A 36 -4.33 1.64 9.05
CA VAL A 36 -3.20 1.04 8.31
C VAL A 36 -3.72 0.29 7.09
N PHE A 37 -3.17 0.64 5.93
CA PHE A 37 -3.50 0.06 4.64
C PHE A 37 -2.30 -0.66 4.06
N ALA A 38 -2.55 -1.66 3.23
CA ALA A 38 -1.54 -2.38 2.49
C ALA A 38 -1.97 -2.53 1.03
N ILE A 39 -1.10 -2.12 0.12
CA ILE A 39 -1.35 -2.09 -1.32
C ILE A 39 -0.14 -2.65 -2.07
N TYR A 40 -0.35 -3.23 -3.25
CA TYR A 40 0.76 -3.68 -4.08
C TYR A 40 1.65 -2.50 -4.46
N ASP A 41 2.94 -2.66 -4.23
CA ASP A 41 3.90 -1.56 -4.29
C ASP A 41 4.30 -1.19 -5.72
N VAL A 42 3.91 -1.96 -6.74
CA VAL A 42 4.29 -1.63 -8.12
C VAL A 42 3.14 -0.92 -8.83
N CYS A 43 3.41 0.28 -9.32
CA CYS A 43 2.44 1.07 -10.08
C CYS A 43 1.90 0.28 -11.28
N SER A 44 0.58 0.28 -11.49
CA SER A 44 -0.05 -0.48 -12.58
C SER A 44 0.22 0.09 -13.98
N HIS A 45 0.73 1.33 -14.05
CA HIS A 45 1.13 2.02 -15.28
C HIS A 45 2.56 1.69 -15.70
N ALA A 46 3.51 1.75 -14.76
CA ALA A 46 4.94 1.53 -15.01
C ALA A 46 5.57 0.79 -13.84
N ASN A 47 6.63 0.02 -14.08
CA ASN A 47 7.27 -0.84 -13.08
C ASN A 47 8.14 -0.05 -12.07
N VAL A 48 7.51 0.83 -11.29
CA VAL A 48 8.13 1.68 -10.25
C VAL A 48 7.41 1.52 -8.91
N SER A 49 8.15 1.77 -7.83
CA SER A 49 7.66 1.68 -6.45
C SER A 49 6.66 2.80 -6.14
N LEU A 50 5.50 2.44 -5.63
CA LEU A 50 4.54 3.40 -5.07
C LEU A 50 5.02 3.92 -3.72
N SER A 51 5.75 3.11 -2.95
CA SER A 51 6.32 3.53 -1.66
C SER A 51 7.37 4.64 -1.75
N GLU A 52 7.85 4.97 -2.94
CA GLU A 52 8.71 6.14 -3.20
C GLU A 52 7.90 7.41 -3.51
N GLY A 53 6.57 7.30 -3.51
CA GLY A 53 5.62 8.37 -3.74
C GLY A 53 5.19 9.11 -2.47
N GLU A 54 4.14 9.91 -2.63
CA GLU A 54 3.57 10.74 -1.56
C GLU A 54 2.15 10.26 -1.20
N VAL A 55 1.72 10.48 0.06
CA VAL A 55 0.38 10.10 0.53
C VAL A 55 -0.39 11.35 0.91
N GLU A 56 -1.60 11.49 0.37
CA GLU A 56 -2.54 12.56 0.69
C GLU A 56 -3.97 12.03 0.50
N ASP A 57 -4.92 12.44 1.35
CA ASP A 57 -6.35 12.09 1.25
C ASP A 57 -6.63 10.57 1.11
N CYS A 58 -5.90 9.73 1.85
CA CYS A 58 -5.97 8.26 1.78
C CYS A 58 -5.65 7.70 0.37
N GLN A 59 -4.81 8.41 -0.39
CA GLN A 59 -4.29 7.98 -1.69
C GLN A 59 -2.77 8.02 -1.69
N ILE A 60 -2.14 7.16 -2.51
CA ILE A 60 -0.70 7.17 -2.76
C ILE A 60 -0.42 7.61 -4.20
N GLU A 61 0.26 8.75 -4.36
CA GLU A 61 0.67 9.30 -5.65
C GLU A 61 1.98 8.70 -6.14
N CYS A 62 1.96 8.15 -7.36
CA CYS A 62 3.17 7.65 -8.00
C CYS A 62 4.10 8.81 -8.41
N TRP A 63 5.29 8.87 -7.82
CA TRP A 63 6.29 9.92 -8.02
C TRP A 63 6.69 10.15 -9.49
N LEU A 64 6.55 9.15 -10.36
CA LEU A 64 7.04 9.25 -11.73
C LEU A 64 6.11 10.09 -12.63
N HIS A 65 4.80 9.84 -12.59
CA HIS A 65 3.83 10.46 -13.50
C HIS A 65 2.53 10.94 -12.82
N GLY A 66 2.46 10.91 -11.49
CA GLY A 66 1.38 11.55 -10.72
C GLY A 66 0.05 10.81 -10.67
N SER A 67 -0.05 9.56 -11.16
CA SER A 67 -1.27 8.77 -10.90
C SER A 67 -1.32 8.42 -9.41
N ALA A 68 -2.40 8.83 -8.75
CA ALA A 68 -2.68 8.42 -7.38
C ALA A 68 -3.59 7.19 -7.31
N PHE A 69 -3.42 6.38 -6.27
CA PHE A 69 -4.20 5.17 -6.04
C PHE A 69 -4.85 5.24 -4.67
N ASP A 70 -6.16 5.05 -4.60
CA ASP A 70 -6.89 4.98 -3.34
C ASP A 70 -6.42 3.76 -2.52
N LEU A 71 -5.97 3.97 -1.29
CA LEU A 71 -5.35 2.91 -0.46
C LEU A 71 -6.34 1.83 -0.02
N ARG A 72 -7.65 2.11 -0.09
CA ARG A 72 -8.73 1.20 0.32
C ARG A 72 -9.16 0.27 -0.80
N THR A 73 -9.06 0.74 -2.04
CA THR A 73 -9.62 0.06 -3.22
C THR A 73 -8.59 -0.22 -4.32
N GLY A 74 -7.43 0.40 -4.23
CA GLY A 74 -6.36 0.36 -5.24
C GLY A 74 -6.71 1.05 -6.55
N LYS A 75 -7.88 1.69 -6.66
CA LYS A 75 -8.33 2.34 -7.90
C LYS A 75 -7.52 3.60 -8.19
N PRO A 76 -7.07 3.81 -9.44
CA PRO A 76 -6.37 5.04 -9.80
C PRO A 76 -7.35 6.22 -9.86
N SER A 77 -6.90 7.41 -9.46
CA SER A 77 -7.65 8.67 -9.56
C SER A 77 -7.74 9.19 -11.00
N GLY A 78 -6.78 8.82 -11.85
CA GLY A 78 -6.72 9.26 -13.24
C GLY A 78 -5.51 8.73 -14.00
N LEU A 79 -5.44 9.10 -15.28
CA LEU A 79 -4.36 8.76 -16.20
C LEU A 79 -2.99 9.23 -15.65
N PRO A 80 -1.89 8.53 -16.00
CA PRO A 80 -1.81 7.44 -16.99
C PRO A 80 -2.17 6.03 -16.47
N ALA A 81 -2.32 5.82 -15.17
CA ALA A 81 -2.81 4.55 -14.64
C ALA A 81 -4.29 4.33 -14.98
N THR A 82 -4.62 3.15 -15.52
CA THR A 82 -5.98 2.78 -15.93
C THR A 82 -6.51 1.54 -15.21
N ARG A 83 -5.65 0.85 -14.45
CA ARG A 83 -5.98 -0.38 -13.75
C ARG A 83 -5.73 -0.20 -12.25
N PRO A 84 -6.57 -0.80 -11.39
CA PRO A 84 -6.28 -0.82 -9.97
C PRO A 84 -5.02 -1.65 -9.69
N VAL A 85 -4.40 -1.37 -8.56
CA VAL A 85 -3.41 -2.27 -7.93
C VAL A 85 -4.08 -3.07 -6.82
N PRO A 86 -3.62 -4.29 -6.51
CA PRO A 86 -4.18 -5.07 -5.41
C PRO A 86 -4.10 -4.35 -4.06
N VAL A 87 -5.14 -4.47 -3.25
CA VAL A 87 -5.13 -4.14 -1.82
C VAL A 87 -5.17 -5.41 -1.00
N TYR A 88 -4.61 -5.34 0.21
CA TYR A 88 -4.42 -6.51 1.06
C TYR A 88 -5.03 -6.26 2.45
N PRO A 89 -5.81 -7.22 2.99
CA PRO A 89 -6.31 -7.11 4.36
C PRO A 89 -5.17 -6.94 5.37
N VAL A 90 -5.35 -5.98 6.28
CA VAL A 90 -4.43 -5.68 7.37
C VAL A 90 -5.04 -6.08 8.71
N LYS A 91 -4.21 -6.58 9.61
CA LYS A 91 -4.55 -6.82 11.02
C LYS A 91 -3.45 -6.27 11.90
N ILE A 92 -3.82 -5.61 13.00
CA ILE A 92 -2.89 -5.17 14.03
C ILE A 92 -3.08 -6.08 15.25
N GLU A 93 -1.99 -6.67 15.74
CA GLU A 93 -1.98 -7.46 16.99
C GLU A 93 -0.85 -6.96 17.90
N GLY A 94 -1.23 -6.30 19.00
CA GLY A 94 -0.25 -5.64 19.86
C GLY A 94 0.47 -4.52 19.12
N ASP A 95 1.79 -4.62 19.05
CA ASP A 95 2.65 -3.63 18.38
C ASP A 95 3.03 -4.04 16.95
N ASP A 96 2.45 -5.13 16.41
CA ASP A 96 2.79 -5.67 15.10
C ASP A 96 1.66 -5.51 14.08
N VAL A 97 2.04 -5.22 12.84
CA VAL A 97 1.17 -5.15 11.66
C VAL A 97 1.33 -6.42 10.85
N PHE A 98 0.21 -7.03 10.49
CA PHE A 98 0.13 -8.24 9.68
C PHE A 98 -0.69 -7.99 8.42
N VAL A 99 -0.28 -8.60 7.31
CA VAL A 99 -0.93 -8.46 6.00
C VAL A 99 -1.27 -9.84 5.44
N SER A 100 -2.46 -9.99 4.85
CA SER A 100 -2.86 -11.18 4.11
C SER A 100 -2.74 -10.93 2.61
N LEU A 101 -1.90 -11.68 1.90
CA LEU A 101 -1.72 -11.56 0.44
C LEU A 101 -2.89 -12.15 -0.38
N THR A 102 -4.05 -12.35 0.25
CA THR A 102 -5.27 -12.73 -0.45
C THR A 102 -5.81 -11.53 -1.19
N GLN A 103 -5.74 -11.60 -2.51
CA GLN A 103 -6.26 -10.59 -3.41
C GLN A 103 -7.79 -10.53 -3.26
N GLU A 104 -8.32 -9.46 -2.66
CA GLU A 104 -9.72 -9.11 -2.85
C GLU A 104 -9.78 -8.28 -4.14
N SER A 105 -10.37 -8.86 -5.17
CA SER A 105 -10.51 -8.28 -6.51
C SER A 105 -11.78 -7.46 -6.65
#